data_AF-G5SMD0-F1
#
_entry.id   AF-G5SMD0-F1
#
_cell.length_a   1.000
_cell.length_b   1.000
_cell.length_c   1.000
_cell.angle_alpha   90.00
_cell.angle_beta   90.00
_cell.angle_gamma   90.00
#
_symmetry.space_group_name_H-M   'P 1'
#
loop_
_entity.id
_entity.type
_entity.pdbx_description
1 polymer ?
#
loop_
_entity_poly.entity_id
_entity_poly.type
_entity_poly.pdbx_seq_one_letter_code
_entity_poly.pdbx_strand_id
1 'polypeptide(L)'
;MAIVCAFFVTKNKKNMGVMNLKGVRELGKFVFLITMFLTATFAFAQNEPETTKPLTDMEVIRKVAVLDIEGKMYENVTISFKSITPDYFITDKYRVKVKVVDRDGKSIYKKTLKNAFLYVFSNGQIQVGKPNFNQILVTKTELTDDNIGVIREKEGVY
;
A
#
# COMPACT_ATOMS: atom_id res chain seq x y z
N MET A 1 21.73 65.19 -30.14
CA MET A 1 21.96 63.91 -29.42
C MET A 1 20.96 63.67 -28.29
N ALA A 2 20.70 64.62 -27.38
CA ALA A 2 19.79 64.40 -26.24
C ALA A 2 18.30 64.12 -26.61
N ILE A 3 17.79 64.71 -27.70
CA ILE A 3 16.38 64.57 -28.11
C ILE A 3 16.10 63.19 -28.74
N VAL A 4 17.07 62.60 -29.43
CA VAL A 4 16.94 61.27 -30.07
C VAL A 4 16.97 60.16 -29.03
N CYS A 5 17.82 60.30 -27.99
CA CYS A 5 17.84 59.37 -26.86
C CYS A 5 16.53 59.44 -26.03
N ALA A 6 15.97 60.63 -25.81
CA ALA A 6 14.70 60.78 -25.11
C ALA A 6 13.54 60.10 -25.88
N PHE A 7 13.51 60.20 -27.21
CA PHE A 7 12.48 59.56 -28.03
C PHE A 7 12.56 58.02 -27.99
N PHE A 8 13.78 57.46 -28.03
CA PHE A 8 14.00 56.00 -27.92
C PHE A 8 13.65 55.45 -26.53
N VAL A 9 14.02 56.17 -25.46
CA VAL A 9 13.69 55.77 -24.08
C VAL A 9 12.17 55.82 -23.85
N THR A 10 11.48 56.83 -24.38
CA THR A 10 10.02 56.97 -24.22
C THR A 10 9.25 55.92 -25.02
N LYS A 11 9.72 55.57 -26.23
CA LYS A 11 9.13 54.52 -27.07
C LYS A 11 9.32 53.12 -26.48
N ASN A 12 10.48 52.83 -25.88
CA ASN A 12 10.72 51.58 -25.15
C ASN A 12 9.88 51.47 -23.86
N LYS A 13 9.68 52.57 -23.12
CA LYS A 13 8.82 52.58 -21.92
C LYS A 13 7.34 52.34 -22.26
N LYS A 14 6.87 52.84 -23.41
CA LYS A 14 5.50 52.61 -23.91
C LYS A 14 5.28 51.16 -24.35
N ASN A 15 6.27 50.52 -24.97
CA ASN A 15 6.20 49.11 -25.36
C ASN A 15 6.31 48.13 -24.19
N MET A 16 6.94 48.54 -23.08
CA MET A 16 7.02 47.74 -21.85
C MET A 16 5.75 47.85 -20.98
N GLY A 17 4.90 48.86 -21.24
CA GLY A 17 3.61 49.06 -20.60
C GLY A 17 2.43 48.32 -21.27
N VAL A 18 2.68 47.54 -22.32
CA VAL A 18 1.64 46.79 -23.04
C VAL A 18 2.08 45.34 -23.26
N MET A 19 2.60 44.68 -22.21
CA MET A 19 2.19 43.30 -22.04
C MET A 19 0.71 43.38 -21.68
N ASN A 20 -0.16 43.16 -22.68
CA ASN A 20 -1.60 43.20 -22.51
C ASN A 20 -1.95 42.42 -21.23
N LEU A 21 -2.52 43.09 -20.22
CA LEU A 21 -2.90 42.46 -18.94
C LEU A 21 -3.77 41.21 -19.19
N LYS A 22 -4.51 41.21 -20.31
CA LYS A 22 -5.24 40.06 -20.83
C LYS A 22 -4.30 38.90 -21.21
N GLY A 23 -3.21 39.15 -21.94
CA GLY A 23 -2.21 38.13 -22.31
C GLY A 23 -1.43 37.56 -21.11
N VAL A 24 -1.07 38.39 -20.13
CA VAL A 24 -0.47 37.92 -18.86
C VAL A 24 -1.46 37.06 -18.06
N ARG A 25 -2.73 37.46 -18.03
CA ARG A 25 -3.81 36.69 -17.39
C ARG A 25 -4.11 35.37 -18.10
N GLU A 26 -4.15 35.36 -19.43
CA GLU A 26 -4.35 34.13 -20.22
C GLU A 26 -3.14 33.18 -20.13
N LEU A 27 -1.90 33.71 -20.09
CA LEU A 27 -0.71 32.92 -19.82
C LEU A 27 -0.74 32.32 -18.40
N GLY A 28 -1.18 33.11 -17.41
CA GLY A 28 -1.38 32.64 -16.03
C GLY A 28 -2.40 31.51 -15.93
N LYS A 29 -3.51 31.58 -16.68
CA LYS A 29 -4.49 30.49 -16.78
C LYS A 29 -3.91 29.24 -17.44
N PHE A 30 -3.10 29.41 -18.49
CA PHE A 30 -2.43 28.30 -19.17
C PHE A 30 -1.42 27.60 -18.25
N VAL A 31 -0.62 28.37 -17.51
CA VAL A 31 0.28 27.83 -16.48
C VAL A 31 -0.50 27.11 -15.39
N PHE A 32 -1.60 27.69 -14.89
CA PHE A 32 -2.47 27.04 -13.91
C PHE A 32 -3.06 25.72 -14.42
N LEU A 33 -3.50 25.68 -15.68
CA LEU A 33 -4.02 24.48 -16.33
C LEU A 33 -2.94 23.38 -16.42
N ILE A 34 -1.71 23.75 -16.81
CA ILE A 34 -0.57 22.82 -16.85
C ILE A 34 -0.25 22.29 -15.45
N THR A 35 -0.21 23.16 -14.44
CA THR A 35 0.05 22.75 -13.05
C THR A 35 -1.04 21.81 -12.54
N MET A 36 -2.31 22.08 -12.83
CA MET A 36 -3.44 21.21 -12.46
C MET A 36 -3.36 19.85 -13.17
N PHE A 37 -2.95 19.82 -14.44
CA PHE A 37 -2.78 18.58 -15.19
C PHE A 37 -1.59 17.75 -14.66
N LEU A 38 -0.50 18.41 -14.28
CA LEU A 38 0.67 17.77 -13.67
C LEU A 38 0.34 17.21 -12.27
N THR A 39 -0.37 17.94 -11.41
CA THR A 39 -0.73 17.43 -10.08
C THR A 39 -1.70 16.26 -10.15
N ALA A 40 -2.58 16.22 -11.16
CA ALA A 40 -3.48 15.10 -11.38
C ALA A 40 -2.72 13.79 -11.65
N THR A 41 -1.68 13.79 -12.51
CA THR A 41 -0.93 12.57 -12.83
C THR A 41 -0.13 12.01 -11.64
N PHE A 42 0.38 12.86 -10.75
CA PHE A 42 1.05 12.42 -9.51
C PHE A 42 0.09 11.78 -8.50
N ALA A 43 -1.16 12.27 -8.41
CA ALA A 43 -2.16 11.70 -7.52
C ALA A 43 -2.60 10.28 -7.94
N PHE A 44 -2.62 10.00 -9.26
CA PHE A 44 -3.00 8.66 -9.75
C PHE A 44 -1.90 7.61 -9.53
N ALA A 45 -0.62 7.98 -9.64
CA ALA A 45 0.48 7.03 -9.45
C ALA A 45 0.65 6.55 -7.99
N GLN A 46 0.17 7.32 -7.00
CA GLN A 46 0.25 6.95 -5.57
C GLN A 46 -0.90 6.05 -5.10
N ASN A 47 -1.97 5.92 -5.89
CA ASN A 47 -3.20 5.22 -5.51
C ASN A 47 -3.27 3.76 -6.00
N GLU A 48 -2.21 3.23 -6.60
CA GLU A 48 -2.17 1.80 -6.93
C GLU A 48 -1.94 0.97 -5.66
N PRO A 49 -2.78 -0.04 -5.37
CA PRO A 49 -2.54 -0.95 -4.27
C PRO A 49 -1.18 -1.62 -4.43
N GLU A 50 -0.38 -1.66 -3.36
CA GLU A 50 0.87 -2.41 -3.37
C GLU A 50 0.58 -3.86 -3.76
N THR A 51 1.25 -4.36 -4.79
CA THR A 51 1.16 -5.76 -5.20
C THR A 51 2.41 -6.49 -4.77
N THR A 52 2.25 -7.69 -4.19
CA THR A 52 3.37 -8.55 -3.82
C THR A 52 3.14 -9.95 -4.37
N LYS A 53 4.24 -10.59 -4.81
CA LYS A 53 4.18 -11.99 -5.25
C LYS A 53 4.04 -12.89 -4.04
N PRO A 54 3.34 -14.03 -4.16
CA PRO A 54 3.22 -14.96 -3.05
C PRO A 54 4.59 -15.55 -2.70
N LEU A 55 4.90 -15.62 -1.41
CA LEU A 55 6.10 -16.26 -0.88
C LEU A 55 5.92 -17.77 -0.96
N THR A 56 6.94 -18.45 -1.50
CA THR A 56 6.96 -19.90 -1.70
C THR A 56 8.08 -20.52 -0.87
N ASP A 57 7.82 -21.68 -0.27
CA ASP A 57 8.77 -22.47 0.54
C ASP A 57 9.51 -21.67 1.63
N MET A 58 8.83 -20.70 2.23
CA MET A 58 9.36 -19.81 3.26
C MET A 58 8.57 -19.90 4.57
N GLU A 59 9.25 -19.56 5.66
CA GLU A 59 8.67 -19.49 7.00
C GLU A 59 8.80 -18.08 7.57
N VAL A 60 7.69 -17.51 8.03
CA VAL A 60 7.60 -16.16 8.58
C VAL A 60 7.02 -16.24 9.98
N ILE A 61 7.71 -15.65 10.95
CA ILE A 61 7.29 -15.61 12.34
C ILE A 61 7.05 -14.15 12.74
N ARG A 62 5.91 -13.87 13.38
CA ARG A 62 5.52 -12.53 13.81
C ARG A 62 4.94 -12.54 15.21
N LYS A 63 5.42 -11.65 16.07
CA LYS A 63 4.80 -11.33 17.36
C LYS A 63 3.64 -10.37 17.14
N VAL A 64 2.48 -10.69 17.70
CA VAL A 64 1.23 -9.97 17.53
C VAL A 64 0.69 -9.60 18.92
N ALA A 65 0.44 -8.32 19.13
CA ALA A 65 -0.04 -7.80 20.41
C ALA A 65 -1.48 -8.25 20.68
N VAL A 66 -2.36 -8.15 19.68
CA VAL A 66 -3.75 -8.59 19.75
C VAL A 66 -4.10 -9.37 18.49
N LEU A 67 -4.61 -10.59 18.67
CA LEU A 67 -5.08 -11.46 17.61
C LEU A 67 -6.54 -11.83 17.85
N ASP A 68 -7.39 -11.49 16.90
CA ASP A 68 -8.77 -11.94 16.86
C ASP A 68 -8.88 -13.23 16.05
N ILE A 69 -9.32 -14.32 16.67
CA ILE A 69 -9.62 -15.58 16.00
C ILE A 69 -11.13 -15.83 16.08
N GLU A 70 -11.83 -15.72 14.94
CA GLU A 70 -13.28 -16.00 14.85
C GLU A 70 -14.13 -15.24 15.90
N GLY A 71 -13.74 -14.01 16.25
CA GLY A 71 -14.40 -13.15 17.24
C GLY A 71 -13.86 -13.28 18.67
N LYS A 72 -12.87 -14.16 18.91
CA LYS A 72 -12.22 -14.30 20.22
C LYS A 72 -10.85 -13.64 20.22
N MET A 73 -10.64 -12.72 21.16
CA MET A 73 -9.38 -11.98 21.31
C MET A 73 -8.35 -12.78 22.11
N TYR A 74 -7.11 -12.71 21.64
CA TYR A 74 -5.92 -13.27 22.28
C TYR A 74 -4.80 -12.23 22.29
N GLU A 75 -4.08 -12.13 23.40
CA GLU A 75 -3.02 -11.13 23.55
C GLU A 75 -1.63 -11.77 23.56
N ASN A 76 -0.63 -10.99 23.12
CA ASN A 76 0.79 -11.34 23.16
C ASN A 76 1.10 -12.71 22.57
N VAL A 77 0.64 -12.93 21.35
CA VAL A 77 0.78 -14.21 20.65
C VAL A 77 1.93 -14.17 19.64
N THR A 78 2.46 -15.34 19.30
CA THR A 78 3.39 -15.50 18.18
C THR A 78 2.72 -16.32 17.11
N ILE A 79 2.60 -15.74 15.91
CA ILE A 79 2.09 -16.43 14.72
C ILE A 79 3.27 -16.87 13.86
N SER A 80 3.18 -18.09 13.36
CA SER A 80 4.10 -18.67 12.38
C SER A 80 3.32 -19.06 11.13
N PHE A 81 3.85 -18.67 9.98
CA PHE A 81 3.33 -18.98 8.65
C PHE A 81 4.40 -19.74 7.90
N LYS A 82 4.03 -20.85 7.28
CA LYS A 82 4.93 -21.62 6.42
C LYS A 82 4.25 -21.91 5.09
N SER A 83 4.75 -21.33 4.02
CA SER A 83 4.30 -21.64 2.67
C SER A 83 4.93 -22.94 2.19
N ILE A 84 4.15 -23.71 1.43
CA ILE A 84 4.53 -25.02 0.91
C ILE A 84 4.07 -25.07 -0.54
N THR A 85 5.01 -25.20 -1.46
CA THR A 85 4.71 -25.42 -2.88
C THR A 85 4.16 -26.83 -3.11
N PRO A 86 3.30 -27.02 -4.13
CA PRO A 86 2.89 -28.35 -4.56
C PRO A 86 4.11 -29.16 -5.03
N ASP A 87 4.22 -30.39 -4.53
CA ASP A 87 5.25 -31.34 -4.97
C ASP A 87 4.85 -32.07 -6.27
N TYR A 88 3.60 -31.94 -6.72
CA TYR A 88 2.99 -32.58 -7.89
C TYR A 88 3.02 -34.11 -7.91
N PHE A 89 3.73 -34.76 -6.99
CA PHE A 89 3.72 -36.20 -6.75
C PHE A 89 2.55 -36.63 -5.87
N ILE A 90 2.19 -35.83 -4.86
CA ILE A 90 1.14 -36.15 -3.88
C ILE A 90 0.07 -35.06 -3.87
N THR A 91 0.47 -33.80 -4.04
CA THR A 91 -0.44 -32.66 -3.98
C THR A 91 -0.16 -31.64 -5.07
N ASP A 92 -1.22 -31.24 -5.76
CA ASP A 92 -1.23 -30.25 -6.86
C ASP A 92 -1.49 -28.82 -6.36
N LYS A 93 -1.71 -28.63 -5.04
CA LYS A 93 -2.18 -27.37 -4.46
C LYS A 93 -1.15 -26.74 -3.52
N TYR A 94 -1.00 -25.42 -3.63
CA TYR A 94 -0.32 -24.59 -2.65
C TYR A 94 -0.98 -24.69 -1.28
N ARG A 95 -0.15 -24.68 -0.24
CA ARG A 95 -0.61 -24.76 1.16
C ARG A 95 0.13 -23.75 2.01
N VAL A 96 -0.56 -23.22 3.00
CA VAL A 96 0.05 -22.41 4.07
C VAL A 96 -0.27 -23.04 5.41
N LYS A 97 0.77 -23.47 6.13
CA LYS A 97 0.63 -23.91 7.52
C LYS A 97 0.70 -22.69 8.42
N VAL A 98 -0.26 -22.57 9.32
CA VAL A 98 -0.36 -21.48 10.28
C VAL A 98 -0.43 -22.06 11.67
N LYS A 99 0.43 -21.58 12.56
CA LYS A 99 0.42 -21.95 13.97
C LYS A 99 0.54 -20.69 14.82
N VAL A 100 -0.38 -20.54 15.76
CA VAL A 100 -0.38 -19.47 16.75
C VAL A 100 -0.12 -20.07 18.12
N VAL A 101 0.80 -19.45 18.83
CA VAL A 101 1.21 -19.82 20.17
C VAL A 101 0.98 -18.63 21.10
N ASP A 102 0.37 -18.86 22.26
CA ASP A 102 0.19 -17.83 23.29
C ASP A 102 1.49 -17.56 24.06
N ARG A 103 1.43 -16.64 25.03
CA ARG A 103 2.57 -16.28 25.89
C ARG A 103 3.14 -17.48 26.67
N ASP A 104 2.29 -18.46 27.00
CA ASP A 104 2.68 -19.64 27.80
C ASP A 104 3.25 -20.76 26.92
N GLY A 105 3.36 -20.56 25.60
CA GLY A 105 3.85 -21.57 24.68
C GLY A 105 2.78 -22.57 24.22
N LYS A 106 1.51 -22.39 24.61
CA LYS A 106 0.41 -23.26 24.20
C LYS A 106 -0.09 -22.89 22.81
N SER A 107 -0.28 -23.90 21.96
CA SER A 107 -0.83 -23.71 20.62
C SER A 107 -2.33 -23.45 20.71
N ILE A 108 -2.73 -22.21 20.45
CA ILE A 108 -4.15 -21.79 20.45
C ILE A 108 -4.80 -21.93 19.07
N TYR A 109 -3.99 -21.98 18.01
CA TYR A 109 -4.44 -22.23 16.64
C TYR A 109 -3.38 -22.99 15.87
N LYS A 110 -3.79 -24.01 15.10
CA LYS A 110 -2.90 -24.77 14.22
C LYS A 110 -3.70 -25.34 13.06
N LYS A 111 -3.46 -24.82 11.85
CA LYS A 111 -4.18 -25.27 10.65
C LYS A 111 -3.32 -25.20 9.41
N THR A 112 -3.71 -25.96 8.39
CA THR A 112 -3.13 -25.89 7.05
C THR A 112 -4.21 -25.43 6.09
N LEU A 113 -4.06 -24.21 5.58
CA LEU A 113 -4.94 -23.65 4.56
C LEU A 113 -4.53 -24.22 3.20
N LYS A 114 -5.48 -24.85 2.50
CA LYS A 114 -5.28 -25.43 1.17
C LYS A 114 -5.70 -24.43 0.10
N ASN A 115 -5.00 -24.44 -1.03
CA ASN A 115 -5.19 -23.48 -2.11
C ASN A 115 -5.08 -22.03 -1.62
N ALA A 116 -4.13 -21.80 -0.71
CA ALA A 116 -3.89 -20.51 -0.10
C ALA A 116 -2.45 -20.08 -0.35
N PHE A 117 -2.25 -18.78 -0.39
CA PHE A 117 -0.97 -18.15 -0.65
C PHE A 117 -0.58 -17.25 0.53
N LEU A 118 0.72 -17.15 0.79
CA LEU A 118 1.29 -16.27 1.80
C LEU A 118 1.85 -15.02 1.11
N TYR A 119 1.40 -13.85 1.52
CA TYR A 119 1.88 -12.57 1.02
C TYR A 119 2.53 -11.78 2.16
N VAL A 120 3.67 -11.18 1.88
CA VAL A 120 4.36 -10.26 2.80
C VAL A 120 4.64 -8.97 2.02
N PHE A 121 4.16 -7.86 2.56
CA PHE A 121 4.26 -6.54 1.95
C PHE A 121 5.42 -5.75 2.56
N SER A 122 5.91 -4.74 1.85
CA SER A 122 7.04 -3.92 2.30
C SER A 122 6.74 -3.14 3.59
N ASN A 123 5.48 -2.77 3.80
CA ASN A 123 5.00 -2.15 5.04
C ASN A 123 4.94 -3.10 6.26
N GLY A 124 5.31 -4.37 6.09
CA GLY A 124 5.32 -5.38 7.14
C GLY A 124 4.00 -6.14 7.32
N GLN A 125 2.96 -5.80 6.54
CA GLN A 125 1.70 -6.54 6.50
C GLN A 125 1.92 -7.96 6.01
N ILE A 126 1.21 -8.90 6.60
CA ILE A 126 1.17 -10.31 6.20
C ILE A 126 -0.27 -10.68 5.90
N GLN A 127 -0.50 -11.31 4.75
CA GLN A 127 -1.80 -11.84 4.37
C GLN A 127 -1.70 -13.31 4.02
N VAL A 128 -2.71 -14.08 4.43
CA VAL A 128 -2.90 -15.45 3.95
C VAL A 128 -4.32 -15.61 3.46
N GLY A 129 -4.48 -16.12 2.25
CA GLY A 129 -5.79 -16.22 1.66
C GLY A 129 -5.83 -16.93 0.32
N LYS A 130 -7.04 -16.98 -0.21
CA LYS A 130 -7.34 -17.40 -1.59
C LYS A 130 -7.34 -16.17 -2.49
N PRO A 131 -7.33 -16.33 -3.82
CA PRO A 131 -7.60 -15.23 -4.72
C PRO A 131 -8.87 -14.47 -4.28
N ASN A 132 -8.76 -13.15 -4.16
CA ASN A 132 -9.85 -12.24 -3.78
C ASN A 132 -10.40 -12.39 -2.34
N PHE A 133 -9.80 -13.21 -1.48
CA PHE A 133 -10.26 -13.35 -0.09
C PHE A 133 -9.13 -13.62 0.90
N ASN A 134 -8.95 -12.71 1.86
CA ASN A 134 -7.97 -12.82 2.93
C ASN A 134 -8.59 -13.53 4.13
N GLN A 135 -8.12 -14.74 4.41
CA GLN A 135 -8.55 -15.50 5.60
C GLN A 135 -7.78 -15.06 6.85
N ILE A 136 -6.55 -14.59 6.68
CA ILE A 136 -5.70 -14.09 7.75
C ILE A 136 -5.06 -12.78 7.31
N LEU A 137 -5.10 -11.80 8.19
CA LEU A 137 -4.45 -10.51 8.03
C LEU A 137 -3.67 -10.19 9.30
N VAL A 138 -2.40 -9.81 9.16
CA VAL A 138 -1.59 -9.22 10.24
C VAL A 138 -1.06 -7.90 9.73
N THR A 139 -1.35 -6.82 10.44
CA THR A 139 -0.96 -5.45 10.08
C THR A 139 -0.32 -4.75 11.25
N LYS A 140 0.44 -3.71 10.95
CA LYS A 140 0.97 -2.80 11.96
C LYS A 140 -0.07 -1.73 12.26
N THR A 141 -0.23 -1.39 13.53
CA THR A 141 -1.10 -0.28 13.95
C THR A 141 -0.33 1.03 13.87
N GLU A 142 -0.93 2.07 13.30
CA GLU A 142 -0.28 3.39 13.16
C GLU A 142 0.00 4.07 14.51
N LEU A 143 -0.79 3.76 15.54
CA LEU A 143 -0.72 4.43 16.84
C LEU A 143 0.38 3.86 17.76
N THR A 144 0.51 2.53 17.83
CA THR A 144 1.40 1.87 18.80
C THR A 144 2.57 1.15 18.13
N ASP A 145 2.60 1.11 16.79
CA ASP A 145 3.59 0.36 16.01
C ASP A 145 3.55 -1.17 16.26
N ASP A 146 2.54 -1.64 17.00
CA ASP A 146 2.34 -3.05 17.30
C ASP A 146 1.65 -3.77 16.15
N ASN A 147 1.98 -5.05 15.99
CA ASN A 147 1.25 -5.91 15.06
C ASN A 147 -0.07 -6.35 15.69
N ILE A 148 -1.16 -6.17 14.95
CA ILE A 148 -2.48 -6.74 15.24
C ILE A 148 -2.82 -7.76 14.16
N GLY A 149 -3.66 -8.74 14.49
CA GLY A 149 -4.05 -9.76 13.54
C GLY A 149 -5.50 -10.19 13.65
N VAL A 150 -6.01 -10.72 12.55
CA VAL A 150 -7.36 -11.26 12.44
C VAL A 150 -7.31 -12.58 11.65
N ILE A 151 -8.01 -13.60 12.14
CA ILE A 151 -8.25 -14.88 11.47
C ILE A 151 -9.76 -15.06 11.30
N ARG A 152 -10.21 -15.18 10.04
CA ARG A 152 -11.59 -15.44 9.61
C ARG A 152 -11.60 -16.52 8.54
N GLU A 153 -11.91 -17.74 8.97
CA GLU A 153 -12.03 -18.90 8.11
C GLU A 153 -13.46 -19.21 7.69
N LYS A 154 -14.44 -18.84 8.52
CA LYS A 154 -15.87 -19.06 8.21
C LYS A 154 -16.43 -18.03 7.24
N GLU A 155 -15.78 -16.87 7.14
CA GLU A 155 -16.07 -15.88 6.11
C GLU A 155 -15.37 -16.29 4.81
N GLY A 156 -15.97 -16.00 3.67
CA GLY A 156 -15.41 -16.39 2.37
C GLY A 156 -16.30 -16.08 1.19
N VAL A 157 -15.74 -16.30 0.01
CA VAL A 157 -16.45 -16.30 -1.27
C VAL A 157 -16.80 -17.77 -1.58
N TYR A 158 -18.09 -18.07 -1.67
CA TYR A 158 -18.65 -19.42 -1.87
C TYR A 158 -19.21 -19.58 -3.28
#